data_AF-A0A3D2FUJ5-F1
#
_entry.id   AF-A0A3D2FUJ5-F1
#
_cell.length_a   1.000
_cell.length_b   1.000
_cell.length_c   1.000
_cell.angle_alpha   90.00
_cell.angle_beta   90.00
_cell.angle_gamma   90.00
#
_symmetry.space_group_name_H-M   'P 1'
#
loop_
_entity.id
_entity.type
_entity.pdbx_description
1 polymer ?
#
loop_
_entity_poly.entity_id
_entity_poly.type
_entity_poly.pdbx_seq_one_letter_code
_entity_poly.pdbx_strand_id
1 'polypeptide(L)'
;TVMPGWIDLHVHLSGEMNPKAYGEDFYMNIEDVAYRAVPWVEKTLMAGFTTVRDLGGEVMLSTRNAIKAGYIKGPRIYAAGKALGTTGGHADP
;
A
#
# COMPACT_ATOMS: atom_id res chain seq x y z
N THR A 1 25.26 -13.74 -7.40
CA THR A 1 24.23 -14.77 -7.19
C THR A 1 22.89 -14.24 -7.67
N VAL A 2 22.07 -15.08 -8.30
CA VAL A 2 20.68 -14.74 -8.70
C VAL A 2 19.72 -15.54 -7.83
N MET A 3 18.55 -14.98 -7.53
CA MET A 3 17.57 -15.59 -6.64
C MET A 3 16.14 -15.20 -7.06
N PRO A 4 15.12 -15.99 -6.67
CA PRO A 4 13.73 -15.64 -6.88
C PRO A 4 13.37 -14.33 -6.18
N GLY A 5 12.35 -13.64 -6.71
CA GLY A 5 11.86 -12.41 -6.08
C GLY A 5 11.26 -12.68 -4.70
N TRP A 6 11.45 -11.73 -3.78
CA TRP A 6 11.00 -11.84 -2.41
C TRP A 6 9.50 -11.59 -2.26
N ILE A 7 8.98 -12.07 -1.13
CA ILE A 7 7.58 -11.94 -0.75
C ILE A 7 7.50 -11.31 0.63
N ASP A 8 6.69 -10.26 0.77
CA ASP A 8 6.30 -9.69 2.06
C ASP A 8 4.82 -9.98 2.32
N LEU A 9 4.50 -10.54 3.49
CA LEU A 9 3.13 -10.93 3.83
C LEU A 9 2.39 -9.89 4.66
N HIS A 10 3.03 -8.78 5.04
CA HIS A 10 2.41 -7.73 5.84
C HIS A 10 3.01 -6.36 5.52
N VAL A 11 2.38 -5.66 4.57
CA VAL A 11 2.72 -4.27 4.24
C VAL A 11 1.51 -3.35 4.33
N HIS A 12 1.79 -2.05 4.44
CA HIS A 12 0.84 -0.95 4.31
C HIS A 12 1.44 0.08 3.35
N LEU A 13 1.21 -0.09 2.04
CA LEU A 13 1.86 0.70 0.99
C LEU A 13 1.15 2.03 0.70
N SER A 14 0.06 2.35 1.40
CA SER A 14 -0.64 3.63 1.30
C SER A 14 -0.17 4.69 2.29
N GLY A 15 0.81 4.41 3.15
CA GLY A 15 1.30 5.37 4.13
C GLY A 15 2.70 5.07 4.65
N GLU A 16 3.39 6.10 5.13
CA GLU A 16 4.64 5.99 5.89
C GLU A 16 4.50 6.78 7.20
N MET A 17 5.06 6.24 8.28
CA MET A 17 5.11 6.96 9.56
C MET A 17 5.96 8.23 9.42
N ASN A 18 5.38 9.36 9.78
CA ASN A 18 6.09 10.63 9.86
C ASN A 18 5.44 11.53 10.92
N PRO A 19 6.14 12.56 11.46
CA PRO A 19 5.61 13.41 12.53
C PRO A 19 4.31 14.16 12.18
N LYS A 20 4.02 14.32 10.89
CA LYS A 20 2.81 14.98 10.38
C LYS A 20 1.72 14.00 9.96
N ALA A 21 1.96 12.69 9.98
CA ALA A 21 1.05 11.68 9.46
C ALA A 21 -0.36 11.81 10.05
N TYR A 22 -0.47 12.07 11.36
CA TYR A 22 -1.77 12.29 12.02
C TYR A 22 -2.53 13.51 11.47
N GLY A 23 -1.81 14.55 11.07
CA GLY A 23 -2.41 15.76 10.49
C GLY A 23 -2.86 15.57 9.05
N GLU A 24 -2.25 14.65 8.31
CA GLU A 24 -2.49 14.41 6.88
C GLU A 24 -3.94 13.97 6.62
N ASP A 25 -4.53 13.21 7.53
CA ASP A 25 -5.92 12.73 7.44
C ASP A 25 -6.96 13.87 7.42
N PHE A 26 -6.60 15.08 7.87
CA PHE A 26 -7.52 16.23 7.90
C PHE A 26 -7.56 17.03 6.60
N TYR A 27 -6.60 16.84 5.69
CA TYR A 27 -6.50 17.65 4.48
C TYR A 27 -6.21 16.87 3.20
N MET A 28 -5.80 15.60 3.31
CA MET A 28 -5.61 14.75 2.13
C MET A 28 -6.91 14.06 1.75
N ASN A 29 -7.15 13.97 0.45
CA ASN A 29 -8.17 13.11 -0.11
C ASN A 29 -7.58 11.73 -0.46
N ILE A 30 -8.46 10.79 -0.80
CA ILE A 30 -8.05 9.44 -1.17
C ILE A 30 -7.16 9.42 -2.42
N GLU A 31 -7.32 10.38 -3.32
CA GLU A 31 -6.49 10.56 -4.51
C GLU A 31 -5.05 10.97 -4.13
N ASP A 32 -4.90 11.85 -3.14
CA ASP A 32 -3.58 12.28 -2.64
C ASP A 32 -2.82 11.08 -2.04
N VAL A 33 -3.52 10.24 -1.27
CA VAL A 33 -2.98 8.98 -0.73
C VAL A 33 -2.55 8.05 -1.88
N ALA A 34 -3.39 7.89 -2.90
CA ALA A 34 -3.11 7.01 -4.03
C ALA A 34 -1.85 7.46 -4.82
N TYR A 35 -1.73 8.76 -5.11
CA TYR A 35 -0.56 9.30 -5.82
C TYR A 35 0.72 9.21 -4.97
N ARG A 36 0.63 9.46 -3.66
CA ARG A 36 1.77 9.31 -2.74
C ARG A 36 2.24 7.85 -2.59
N ALA A 37 1.35 6.88 -2.77
CA ALA A 37 1.68 5.47 -2.70
C ALA A 37 2.56 4.97 -3.87
N VAL A 38 2.48 5.61 -5.04
CA VAL A 38 3.20 5.20 -6.26
C VAL A 38 4.72 5.02 -6.02
N PRO A 39 5.46 6.01 -5.48
CA PRO A 39 6.88 5.84 -5.22
C PRO A 39 7.20 4.75 -4.18
N TRP A 40 6.33 4.52 -3.19
CA TRP A 40 6.55 3.48 -2.18
C TRP A 40 6.42 2.08 -2.77
N VAL A 41 5.39 1.87 -3.60
CA VAL A 41 5.16 0.63 -4.34
C VAL A 41 6.34 0.31 -5.27
N GLU A 42 6.86 1.31 -6.00
CA GLU A 42 8.03 1.13 -6.86
C GLU A 42 9.30 0.84 -6.03
N LYS A 43 9.50 1.56 -4.91
CA LYS A 43 10.62 1.32 -3.99
C LYS A 43 10.61 -0.10 -3.44
N THR A 44 9.45 -0.64 -3.06
CA THR A 44 9.30 -2.04 -2.63
C THR A 44 9.73 -3.03 -3.72
N LEU A 45 9.34 -2.78 -4.98
CA LEU A 45 9.78 -3.60 -6.11
C LEU A 45 11.31 -3.54 -6.29
N MET A 46 11.89 -2.34 -6.24
CA MET A 46 13.33 -2.13 -6.41
C MET A 46 14.16 -2.71 -5.26
N ALA A 47 13.56 -2.91 -4.09
CA ALA A 47 14.17 -3.63 -2.98
C ALA A 47 14.19 -5.17 -3.16
N GLY A 48 13.64 -5.69 -4.27
CA GLY A 48 13.63 -7.12 -4.59
C GLY A 48 12.35 -7.87 -4.20
N PHE A 49 11.39 -7.19 -3.57
CA PHE A 49 10.07 -7.77 -3.30
C PHE A 49 9.21 -7.71 -4.54
N THR A 50 8.96 -8.87 -5.15
CA THR A 50 8.18 -8.96 -6.40
C THR A 50 6.72 -9.32 -6.15
N THR A 51 6.37 -9.70 -4.92
CA THR A 51 4.99 -9.99 -4.49
C THR A 51 4.81 -9.52 -3.06
N VAL A 52 3.66 -8.91 -2.75
CA VAL A 52 3.35 -8.43 -1.41
C VAL A 52 1.89 -8.68 -1.07
N ARG A 53 1.59 -8.80 0.23
CA ARG A 53 0.23 -8.78 0.77
C ARG A 53 0.01 -7.51 1.58
N ASP A 54 -0.81 -6.61 1.04
CA ASP A 54 -1.19 -5.38 1.72
C ASP A 54 -2.45 -5.62 2.56
N LEU A 55 -2.38 -5.27 3.85
CA LEU A 55 -3.40 -5.61 4.86
C LEU A 55 -4.20 -4.41 5.36
N GLY A 56 -4.07 -3.24 4.73
CA GLY A 56 -4.85 -2.09 5.14
C GLY A 56 -4.57 -0.88 4.28
N GLY A 57 -5.58 -0.49 3.51
CA GLY A 57 -5.55 0.71 2.67
C GLY A 57 -6.67 0.68 1.64
N GLU A 58 -7.52 1.72 1.62
CA GLU A 58 -8.67 1.81 0.70
C GLU A 58 -8.22 1.89 -0.77
N VAL A 59 -7.10 2.57 -1.02
CA VAL A 59 -6.51 2.75 -2.35
C VAL A 59 -5.83 1.50 -2.93
N MET A 60 -5.50 0.50 -2.10
CA MET A 60 -4.61 -0.59 -2.50
C MET A 60 -5.23 -1.57 -3.51
N LEU A 61 -6.56 -1.68 -3.54
CA LEU A 61 -7.26 -2.42 -4.59
C LEU A 61 -7.08 -1.75 -5.97
N SER A 62 -7.16 -0.42 -6.01
CA SER A 62 -6.96 0.37 -7.23
C SER A 62 -5.49 0.37 -7.66
N THR A 63 -4.55 0.53 -6.73
CA THR A 63 -3.11 0.43 -6.99
C THR A 63 -2.73 -0.92 -7.56
N ARG A 64 -3.23 -2.03 -6.99
CA ARG A 64 -3.07 -3.38 -7.55
C ARG A 64 -3.54 -3.45 -9.01
N ASN A 65 -4.73 -2.94 -9.30
CA ASN A 65 -5.29 -2.95 -10.64
C ASN A 65 -4.45 -2.12 -11.61
N ALA A 66 -3.96 -0.96 -11.17
CA ALA A 66 -3.10 -0.09 -11.98
C ALA A 66 -1.74 -0.75 -12.31
N ILE A 67 -1.14 -1.46 -11.35
CA ILE A 67 0.08 -2.27 -11.62
C ILE A 67 -0.23 -3.38 -12.63
N LYS A 68 -1.35 -4.10 -12.45
CA LYS A 68 -1.76 -5.18 -13.36
C LYS A 68 -2.01 -4.66 -14.79
N ALA A 69 -2.53 -3.44 -14.92
CA ALA A 69 -2.75 -2.77 -16.20
C ALA A 69 -1.48 -2.13 -16.79
N GLY A 70 -0.37 -2.10 -16.03
CA GLY A 70 0.90 -1.52 -16.47
C GLY A 70 0.98 0.01 -16.38
N TYR A 71 0.03 0.67 -15.70
CA TYR A 71 0.03 2.12 -15.54
C TYR A 71 1.09 2.62 -14.55
N ILE A 72 1.41 1.80 -13.54
CA ILE A 72 2.44 2.09 -12.54
C ILE A 72 3.32 0.87 -12.33
N LYS A 73 4.59 1.08 -11.99
CA LYS A 73 5.53 0.01 -11.65
C LYS A 73 5.34 -0.43 -10.21
N GLY A 74 5.32 -1.74 -9.96
CA GLY A 74 5.16 -2.27 -8.62
C GLY A 74 5.18 -3.80 -8.54
N PRO A 75 5.23 -4.37 -7.34
CA PRO A 75 5.09 -5.80 -7.13
C PRO A 75 3.68 -6.29 -7.45
N ARG A 76 3.51 -7.61 -7.55
CA ARG A 76 2.16 -8.21 -7.51
C ARG A 76 1.56 -8.02 -6.13
N ILE A 77 0.42 -7.33 -6.04
CA ILE A 77 -0.23 -7.03 -4.76
C ILE A 77 -1.43 -7.96 -4.52
N TYR A 78 -1.46 -8.60 -3.37
CA TYR A 78 -2.66 -9.18 -2.76
C TYR A 78 -3.19 -8.20 -1.72
N ALA A 79 -4.21 -7.42 -2.06
CA ALA A 79 -4.75 -6.36 -1.19
C ALA A 79 -5.99 -6.83 -0.43
N ALA A 80 -6.03 -6.58 0.89
CA ALA A 80 -7.19 -6.82 1.74
C ALA A 80 -8.25 -5.70 1.63
N GLY A 81 -7.84 -4.47 1.28
CA GLY A 81 -8.72 -3.30 1.26
C GLY A 81 -8.87 -2.65 2.65
N LYS A 82 -10.04 -2.08 2.95
CA LYS A 82 -10.35 -1.52 4.26
C LYS A 82 -10.44 -2.67 5.29
N ALA A 83 -9.70 -2.53 6.39
CA ALA A 83 -9.76 -3.49 7.48
C ALA A 83 -11.13 -3.46 8.17
N LEU A 84 -11.60 -4.62 8.64
CA LEU A 84 -12.83 -4.73 9.42
C LEU A 84 -12.49 -4.68 10.91
N GLY A 85 -13.18 -3.83 11.66
CA GLY A 85 -13.00 -3.65 13.10
C GLY A 85 -14.33 -3.44 13.82
N THR A 86 -14.32 -3.68 15.13
CA THR A 86 -15.43 -3.30 16.02
C THR A 86 -15.31 -1.83 16.41
N THR A 87 -16.42 -1.20 16.83
CA THR A 87 -16.41 0.15 17.41
C THR A 87 -15.43 0.25 18.58
N GLY A 88 -14.56 1.27 18.57
CA GLY A 88 -13.46 1.49 19.50
C GLY A 88 -12.27 0.52 19.34
N GLY A 89 -12.31 -0.38 18.36
CA GLY A 89 -11.25 -1.35 18.08
C GLY A 89 -10.08 -0.77 17.30
N HIS A 90 -9.02 -1.57 17.12
CA HIS A 90 -7.81 -1.13 16.42
C HIS A 90 -8.05 -0.70 14.96
N ALA A 91 -9.04 -1.32 14.30
CA ALA A 91 -9.42 -1.04 12.92
C ALA A 91 -10.81 -0.39 12.82
N ASP A 92 -11.21 0.38 13.83
CA ASP A 92 -12.44 1.19 13.79
C ASP A 92 -12.33 2.21 12.62
N PRO A 93 -13.35 2.34 11.73
CA PRO A 93 -13.23 3.06 10.47
C PRO A 93 -12.90 4.54 10.53
#